data_AF-A0A6L7RZY4-F1
#
_entry.id   AF-A0A6L7RZY4-F1
#
_cell.length_a   1.000
_cell.length_b   1.000
_cell.length_c   1.000
_cell.angle_alpha   90.00
_cell.angle_beta   90.00
_cell.angle_gamma   90.00
#
_symmetry.space_group_name_H-M   'P 1'
#
loop_
_entity.id
_entity.type
_entity.pdbx_description
1 polymer ?
#
loop_
_entity_poly.entity_id
_entity_poly.type
_entity_poly.pdbx_seq_one_letter_code
_entity_poly.pdbx_strand_id
1 'polypeptide(L)' 'PLAFANIYRDLAEHIRARKEGREADDAADFVPGAEDGLRSVAAIHAVAESGKANGAWVDARPPMFRN' A
#
# COMPACT_ATOMS: atom_id res chain seq x y z
N PRO A 1 12.53 -14.85 6.06
CA PRO A 1 11.86 -14.87 7.39
C PRO A 1 11.85 -13.50 8.12
N LEU A 2 12.93 -12.71 8.04
CA LEU A 2 13.07 -11.44 8.78
C LEU A 2 12.20 -10.29 8.27
N ALA A 3 11.91 -10.23 6.96
CA ALA A 3 11.15 -9.12 6.36
C ALA A 3 9.72 -9.02 6.90
N PHE A 4 8.99 -10.14 7.01
CA PHE A 4 7.63 -10.14 7.57
C PHE A 4 7.60 -9.72 9.04
N ALA A 5 8.59 -10.15 9.83
CA ALA A 5 8.69 -9.78 11.24
C ALA A 5 8.86 -8.27 11.41
N ASN A 6 9.65 -7.62 10.55
CA ASN A 6 9.83 -6.16 10.57
C ASN A 6 8.51 -5.43 10.29
N ILE A 7 7.74 -5.84 9.27
CA ILE A 7 6.45 -5.21 8.92
C ILE A 7 5.47 -5.27 10.11
N TYR A 8 5.35 -6.43 10.75
CA TYR A 8 4.43 -6.58 11.89
C TYR A 8 4.90 -5.84 13.15
N ARG A 9 6.22 -5.78 13.38
CA ARG A 9 6.79 -5.00 14.47
C ARG A 9 6.47 -3.52 14.30
N ASP A 10 6.67 -3.00 13.09
CA ASP A 10 6.47 -1.58 12.77
C ASP A 10 4.98 -1.22 12.81
N LEU A 11 4.10 -2.08 12.26
CA LEU A 11 2.65 -1.95 12.42
C LEU A 11 2.20 -1.94 13.90
N ALA A 12 2.77 -2.84 14.71
CA ALA A 12 2.45 -2.90 16.14
C ALA A 12 2.87 -1.63 16.89
N GLU A 13 3.91 -0.94 16.43
CA GLU A 13 4.33 0.34 16.97
C GLU A 13 3.29 1.43 16.70
N HIS A 14 2.85 1.59 15.46
CA HIS A 14 1.77 2.53 15.11
C HIS A 14 0.48 2.28 15.91
N ILE A 15 0.10 1.01 16.09
CA ILE A 15 -1.10 0.65 16.86
C ILE A 15 -0.95 1.05 18.33
N ARG A 16 0.21 0.81 18.96
CA ARG A 16 0.46 1.15 20.36
C ARG A 16 0.52 2.66 20.56
N ALA A 17 1.28 3.36 19.72
CA ALA A 17 1.39 4.82 19.75
C ALA A 17 0.01 5.50 19.71
N ARG A 18 -0.85 5.06 18.78
CA ARG A 18 -2.22 5.56 18.67
C ARG A 18 -3.07 5.29 19.93
N LYS A 19 -2.96 4.10 20.54
CA LYS A 19 -3.67 3.77 21.78
C LYS A 19 -3.19 4.60 22.96
N GLU A 20 -1.91 4.95 22.97
CA GLU A 20 -1.24 5.70 24.03
C GLU A 20 -1.34 7.23 23.83
N GLY A 21 -1.86 7.70 22.69
CA GLY A 21 -1.99 9.13 22.38
C GLY A 21 -0.65 9.82 22.12
N ARG A 22 0.34 9.06 21.65
CA ARG A 22 1.67 9.56 21.27
C ARG A 22 1.93 9.32 19.79
N GLU A 23 2.95 10.00 19.27
CA GLU A 23 3.49 9.69 17.95
C GLU A 23 4.20 8.33 17.97
N ALA A 24 4.18 7.65 16.81
CA ALA A 24 4.95 6.43 16.60
C ALA A 24 6.45 6.75 16.50
N ASP A 25 7.29 5.74 16.69
CA ASP A 25 8.72 5.86 16.41
C ASP A 25 8.92 6.15 14.91
N ASP A 26 9.66 7.21 14.57
CA ASP A 26 9.99 7.59 13.19
C ASP A 26 10.68 6.45 12.42
N ALA A 27 11.39 5.56 13.12
CA ALA A 27 12.05 4.41 12.52
C ALA A 27 11.08 3.27 12.17
N ALA A 28 9.82 3.32 12.62
CA ALA A 28 8.81 2.28 12.44
C ALA A 28 7.88 2.54 11.24
N ASP A 29 8.37 3.18 10.18
CA ASP A 29 7.57 3.61 9.02
C ASP A 29 7.58 2.62 7.83
N PHE A 30 8.10 1.39 8.03
CA PHE A 30 8.20 0.38 6.96
C PHE A 30 6.98 -0.55 6.89
N VAL A 31 5.77 0.04 6.91
CA VAL A 31 4.50 -0.68 6.76
C VAL A 31 3.68 -0.08 5.61
N PRO A 32 3.11 -0.90 4.70
CA PRO A 32 2.26 -0.36 3.64
C PRO A 32 0.97 0.23 4.20
N GLY A 33 0.56 1.35 3.64
CA GLY A 33 -0.68 2.05 3.98
C GLY A 33 -1.87 1.63 3.10
N ALA A 34 -3.03 2.23 3.37
CA ALA A 34 -4.25 1.99 2.59
C ALA A 34 -4.08 2.39 1.11
N GLU A 35 -3.30 3.43 0.83
CA GLU A 35 -3.08 3.87 -0.55
C GLU A 35 -2.24 2.88 -1.36
N ASP A 36 -1.28 2.19 -0.74
CA ASP A 36 -0.49 1.15 -1.39
C ASP A 36 -1.38 -0.03 -1.79
N GLY A 37 -2.32 -0.39 -0.91
CA GLY A 37 -3.37 -1.35 -1.22
C GLY A 37 -4.27 -0.89 -2.36
N LEU A 38 -4.72 0.37 -2.36
CA LEU A 38 -5.55 0.94 -3.42
C LEU A 38 -4.83 0.91 -4.78
N ARG A 39 -3.55 1.31 -4.82
CA ARG A 39 -2.72 1.25 -6.03
C ARG A 39 -2.56 -0.18 -6.54
N SER A 40 -2.38 -1.15 -5.63
CA SER A 40 -2.27 -2.57 -5.99
C SER A 40 -3.56 -3.11 -6.63
N VAL A 41 -4.71 -2.79 -6.06
CA VAL A 41 -6.01 -3.19 -6.62
C VAL A 41 -6.24 -2.53 -7.98
N ALA A 42 -5.96 -1.23 -8.11
CA ALA A 42 -6.05 -0.52 -9.39
C ALA A 42 -5.19 -1.16 -10.49
N ALA A 43 -3.97 -1.56 -10.15
CA ALA A 43 -3.08 -2.26 -11.08
C ALA A 43 -3.65 -3.61 -11.55
N ILE A 44 -4.29 -4.39 -10.66
CA ILE A 44 -4.96 -5.65 -11.05
C ILE A 44 -6.05 -5.40 -12.08
N HIS A 45 -6.87 -4.36 -11.88
CA HIS A 45 -7.92 -3.99 -12.83
C HIS A 45 -7.33 -3.54 -14.19
N ALA A 46 -6.28 -2.73 -14.17
CA ALA A 46 -5.60 -2.26 -15.37
C ALA A 46 -4.95 -3.41 -16.16
N VAL A 47 -4.35 -4.40 -15.49
CA VAL A 47 -3.82 -5.60 -16.14
C VAL A 47 -4.94 -6.39 -16.83
N ALA A 48 -6.10 -6.54 -16.17
CA ALA A 48 -7.24 -7.23 -16.77
C ALA A 48 -7.81 -6.48 -17.99
N GLU A 49 -7.84 -5.14 -17.95
CA GLU A 49 -8.23 -4.29 -19.08
C GLU A 49 -7.25 -4.41 -20.25
N SER A 50 -5.96 -4.25 -19.99
CA SER A 50 -4.89 -4.38 -20.98
C SER A 50 -4.93 -5.75 -21.65
N GLY A 51 -5.11 -6.83 -20.89
CA GLY A 51 -5.21 -8.19 -21.41
C GLY A 51 -6.40 -8.38 -22.36
N LYS A 52 -7.56 -7.79 -22.05
CA LYS A 52 -8.73 -7.79 -22.96
C LYS A 52 -8.49 -6.99 -24.23
N ALA A 53 -7.63 -5.98 -24.16
CA ALA A 53 -7.24 -5.10 -25.25
C ALA A 53 -5.95 -5.55 -25.97
N ASN A 54 -5.64 -6.86 -25.95
CA ASN A 54 -4.45 -7.44 -26.59
C ASN A 54 -3.13 -6.75 -26.19
N GLY A 55 -3.00 -6.39 -24.91
CA GLY A 55 -1.80 -5.79 -24.33
C GLY A 55 -1.66 -4.29 -24.57
N ALA A 56 -2.75 -3.57 -24.85
CA ALA A 56 -2.71 -2.12 -24.96
C ALA A 56 -2.25 -1.44 -23.66
N TRP A 57 -1.53 -0.32 -23.79
CA TRP A 57 -1.17 0.53 -22.66
C TRP A 57 -2.42 1.19 -22.07
N VAL A 58 -2.52 1.16 -20.74
CA VAL A 58 -3.63 1.74 -19.97
C VAL A 58 -3.09 2.47 -18.74
N ASP A 59 -3.82 3.45 -18.21
CA ASP A 59 -3.44 4.15 -16.96
C ASP A 59 -3.81 3.31 -15.73
N ALA A 60 -2.80 2.73 -15.09
CA ALA A 60 -2.97 1.88 -13.91
C ALA A 60 -3.19 2.65 -12.60
N ARG A 61 -3.12 3.98 -12.60
CA ARG A 61 -3.38 4.79 -11.41
C ARG A 61 -4.88 4.77 -11.10
N PRO A 62 -5.29 4.64 -9.82
CA PRO A 62 -6.68 4.82 -9.45
C PRO A 62 -7.13 6.26 -9.74
N PRO A 63 -8.44 6.51 -9.99
CA PRO A 63 -8.93 7.82 -10.45
C PRO A 63 -8.48 9.03 -9.62
N MET A 64 -8.38 8.87 -8.29
CA MET A 64 -7.94 9.91 -7.35
C MET A 64 -6.45 10.28 -7.42
N PHE A 65 -5.62 9.53 -8.16
CA PHE A 65 -4.18 9.81 -8.34
C PHE A 65 -3.81 10.12 -9.81
N ARG A 66 -4.78 10.51 -10.65
CA ARG A 66 -4.55 10.75 -12.08
C ARG A 66 -4.16 12.18 -12.46
N ASN A 67 -4.42 13.14 -11.56
CA ASN A 67 -4.16 14.57 -11.75
C ASN A 67 -2.69 14.91 -11.54
#